data_AF-A0A7V2KPM6-F1
#
_entry.id   AF-A0A7V2KPM6-F1
#
_cell.length_a   1.000
_cell.length_b   1.000
_cell.length_c   1.000
_cell.angle_alpha   90.00
_cell.angle_beta   90.00
_cell.angle_gamma   90.00
#
_symmetry.space_group_name_H-M   'P 1'
#
loop_
_entity.id
_entity.type
_entity.pdbx_description
1 polymer ?
#
loop_
_entity_poly.entity_id
_entity_poly.type
_entity_poly.pdbx_seq_one_letter_code
_entity_poly.pdbx_strand_id
1 'polypeptide(L)'
;MAIKLKELVRQGERLAPGHRACAGCAEPVIVRQVLHAINYPVVVATATGCLEVVSSPYPYTAWRVPWIHSAFENAATTICGVEAMYRSLVRQGKIQDRNTRFVAFGGDGATYDIGLQWLSGAVERGHR
;
A
#
# COMPACT_ATOMS: atom_id res chain seq x y z
N MET A 1 21.87 10.79 3.42
CA MET A 1 22.52 9.48 3.12
C MET A 1 22.37 9.23 1.64
N ALA A 2 23.45 8.91 0.92
CA ALA A 2 23.37 8.69 -0.53
C ALA A 2 22.68 7.35 -0.84
N ILE A 3 21.66 7.36 -1.70
CA ILE A 3 20.98 6.15 -2.17
C ILE A 3 21.79 5.55 -3.31
N LYS A 4 22.15 4.26 -3.21
CA LYS A 4 22.82 3.53 -4.29
C LYS A 4 21.81 2.71 -5.07
N LEU A 5 21.52 3.12 -6.30
CA LEU A 5 20.54 2.45 -7.16
C LEU A 5 20.85 0.97 -7.39
N LYS A 6 22.15 0.62 -7.52
CA LYS A 6 22.59 -0.78 -7.67
C LYS A 6 22.21 -1.68 -6.49
N GLU A 7 22.11 -1.12 -5.29
CA GLU A 7 21.70 -1.86 -4.10
C GLU A 7 20.18 -2.01 -4.03
N LEU A 8 19.43 -0.96 -4.39
CA LEU A 8 17.95 -1.01 -4.46
C LEU A 8 17.44 -2.04 -5.46
N VAL A 9 18.03 -2.10 -6.66
CA VAL A 9 17.61 -3.04 -7.72
C VAL A 9 17.85 -4.51 -7.33
N ARG A 10 18.70 -4.78 -6.34
CA ARG A 10 18.91 -6.14 -5.81
C ARG A 10 17.84 -6.58 -4.81
N GLN A 11 17.00 -5.66 -4.33
CA GLN A 11 15.89 -6.01 -3.46
C GLN A 11 14.83 -6.78 -4.26
N GLY A 12 14.16 -7.73 -3.60
CA GLY A 12 13.07 -8.46 -4.22
C GLY A 12 11.89 -7.55 -4.56
N GLU A 13 11.34 -7.71 -5.77
CA GLU A 13 10.15 -6.98 -6.21
C GLU A 13 8.95 -7.34 -5.35
N ARG A 14 8.31 -6.31 -4.76
CA ARG A 14 7.09 -6.46 -3.93
C ARG A 14 5.80 -6.29 -4.72
N LEU A 15 5.90 -5.75 -5.94
CA LEU A 15 4.87 -5.79 -6.96
C LEU A 15 5.40 -6.65 -8.11
N ALA A 16 4.77 -7.79 -8.36
CA ALA A 16 5.18 -8.76 -9.37
C ALA A 16 5.03 -8.19 -10.80
N PRO A 17 5.87 -8.64 -11.74
CA PRO A 17 5.57 -8.46 -13.17
C PRO A 17 4.32 -9.26 -13.56
N GLY A 18 3.68 -8.89 -14.68
CA GLY A 18 2.50 -9.61 -15.21
C GLY A 18 1.14 -9.02 -14.83
N HIS A 19 1.09 -7.76 -14.38
CA HIS A 19 -0.17 -7.01 -14.22
C HIS A 19 -0.72 -6.50 -15.57
N ARG A 20 -2.00 -6.15 -15.62
CA ARG A 20 -2.72 -5.75 -16.85
C ARG A 20 -2.66 -4.24 -17.17
N ALA A 21 -1.71 -3.52 -16.59
CA ALA A 21 -1.55 -2.09 -16.85
C ALA A 21 -1.14 -1.82 -18.30
N CYS A 22 -1.53 -0.65 -18.83
CA CYS A 22 -1.12 -0.20 -20.16
C CYS A 22 0.42 -0.17 -20.30
N ALA A 23 0.91 -0.35 -21.52
CA ALA A 23 2.32 -0.18 -21.81
C ALA A 23 2.76 1.25 -21.46
N GLY A 24 3.78 1.38 -20.61
CA GLY A 24 4.26 2.68 -20.12
C GLY A 24 3.43 3.32 -19.01
N CYS A 25 2.48 2.59 -18.39
CA CYS A 25 1.70 3.11 -17.26
C CYS A 25 2.62 3.47 -16.08
N ALA A 26 2.46 4.69 -15.55
CA ALA A 26 3.28 5.21 -14.46
C ALA A 26 2.87 4.68 -13.08
N GLU A 27 1.61 4.32 -12.86
CA GLU A 27 1.10 3.84 -11.57
C GLU A 27 1.93 2.67 -10.99
N PRO A 28 2.13 1.54 -11.70
CA PRO A 28 2.93 0.43 -11.17
C PRO A 28 4.41 0.80 -11.00
N VAL A 29 4.95 1.73 -11.79
CA VAL A 29 6.33 2.22 -11.65
C VAL A 29 6.49 2.96 -10.33
N ILE A 30 5.57 3.89 -10.04
CA ILE A 30 5.56 4.66 -8.78
C ILE A 30 5.39 3.71 -7.60
N VAL A 31 4.43 2.77 -7.65
CA VAL A 31 4.22 1.77 -6.59
C VAL A 31 5.48 0.96 -6.33
N ARG A 32 6.16 0.48 -7.37
CA ARG A 32 7.43 -0.25 -7.21
C ARG A 32 8.50 0.59 -6.52
N GLN A 33 8.65 1.85 -6.92
CA GLN A 33 9.61 2.77 -6.30
C GLN A 33 9.29 3.01 -4.82
N VAL A 34 8.03 3.25 -4.48
CA VAL A 34 7.58 3.42 -3.08
C VAL A 34 7.89 2.17 -2.27
N LEU A 35 7.58 0.98 -2.80
CA LEU A 35 7.81 -0.28 -2.10
C LEU A 35 9.31 -0.60 -1.92
N HIS A 36 10.17 -0.20 -2.86
CA HIS A 36 11.62 -0.29 -2.74
C HIS A 36 12.21 0.68 -1.70
N ALA A 37 11.59 1.84 -1.50
CA ALA A 37 12.02 2.79 -0.48
C ALA A 37 11.73 2.30 0.96
N ILE A 38 10.85 1.31 1.12
CA ILE A 38 10.45 0.79 2.43
C ILE A 38 11.33 -0.40 2.83
N ASN A 39 12.28 -0.21 3.74
CA ASN A 39 13.15 -1.30 4.21
C ASN A 39 12.50 -2.24 5.25
N TYR A 40 11.25 -2.00 5.62
CA TYR A 40 10.51 -2.74 6.65
C TYR A 40 9.43 -3.65 6.02
N PRO A 41 8.84 -4.59 6.77
CA PRO A 41 7.59 -5.23 6.37
C PRO A 41 6.53 -4.17 6.07
N VAL A 42 5.71 -4.39 5.04
CA VAL A 42 4.69 -3.43 4.61
C VAL A 42 3.37 -4.16 4.36
N VAL A 43 2.28 -3.55 4.80
CA VAL A 43 0.91 -3.92 4.45
C VAL A 43 0.32 -2.82 3.59
N VAL A 44 -0.33 -3.21 2.51
CA VAL A 44 -0.85 -2.27 1.51
C VAL A 44 -2.37 -2.32 1.46
N ALA A 45 -3.02 -1.17 1.32
CA ALA A 45 -4.39 -1.06 0.86
C ALA A 45 -4.43 -0.29 -0.47
N THR A 46 -5.38 -0.62 -1.34
CA THR A 46 -5.64 0.17 -2.56
C THR A 46 -7.10 0.58 -2.60
N ALA A 47 -7.36 1.83 -3.00
CA ALA A 47 -8.69 2.24 -3.42
C ALA A 47 -9.04 1.57 -4.75
N THR A 48 -10.34 1.32 -4.98
CA THR A 48 -10.83 0.92 -6.31
C THR A 48 -10.37 1.95 -7.35
N GLY A 49 -9.81 1.47 -8.46
CA GLY A 49 -9.26 2.33 -9.52
C GLY A 49 -8.34 1.54 -10.45
N CYS A 50 -7.68 2.24 -11.37
CA CYS A 50 -6.78 1.62 -12.35
C CYS A 50 -5.77 0.68 -11.69
N LEU A 51 -5.02 1.16 -10.70
CA LEU A 51 -4.02 0.37 -9.98
C LEU A 51 -4.59 -0.92 -9.40
N GLU A 52 -5.77 -0.87 -8.76
CA GLU A 52 -6.43 -2.06 -8.21
C GLU A 52 -6.78 -3.03 -9.35
N VAL A 53 -7.62 -2.60 -10.30
CA VAL A 53 -8.16 -3.47 -11.36
C VAL A 53 -7.05 -4.15 -12.17
N VAL A 54 -5.97 -3.42 -12.47
CA VAL A 54 -4.87 -3.97 -13.28
C VAL A 54 -3.93 -4.88 -12.48
N SER A 55 -3.86 -4.73 -11.16
CA SER A 55 -2.93 -5.48 -10.30
C SER A 55 -3.56 -6.66 -9.56
N SER A 56 -4.88 -6.70 -9.38
CA SER A 56 -5.61 -7.75 -8.66
C SER A 56 -6.77 -8.44 -9.44
N PRO A 57 -6.68 -8.66 -10.77
CA PRO A 57 -7.76 -9.31 -11.49
C PRO A 57 -7.90 -10.78 -11.06
N TYR A 58 -9.08 -11.18 -10.59
CA TYR A 58 -9.34 -12.57 -10.18
C TYR A 58 -8.96 -13.58 -11.29
N PRO A 59 -8.32 -14.72 -10.96
CA PRO A 59 -7.90 -15.19 -9.63
C PRO A 59 -6.47 -14.75 -9.21
N TYR A 60 -5.91 -13.75 -9.88
CA TYR A 60 -4.50 -13.37 -9.74
C TYR A 60 -4.31 -12.10 -8.91
N THR A 61 -3.12 -11.97 -8.33
CA THR A 61 -2.65 -10.75 -7.68
C THR A 61 -1.18 -10.51 -7.98
N ALA A 62 -0.82 -9.27 -8.30
CA ALA A 62 0.56 -8.83 -8.46
C ALA A 62 1.20 -8.46 -7.11
N TRP A 63 0.43 -8.38 -6.02
CA TRP A 63 0.96 -7.99 -4.71
C TRP A 63 1.69 -9.15 -4.04
N ARG A 64 3.01 -8.99 -3.81
CA ARG A 64 3.86 -9.96 -3.10
C ARG A 64 4.04 -9.60 -1.62
N VAL A 65 3.14 -8.77 -1.11
CA VAL A 65 3.04 -8.31 0.28
C VAL A 65 1.58 -8.46 0.71
N PRO A 66 1.28 -8.52 2.02
CA PRO A 66 -0.10 -8.47 2.49
C PRO A 66 -0.80 -7.24 1.90
N TRP A 67 -1.88 -7.49 1.19
CA TRP A 67 -2.64 -6.48 0.47
C TRP A 67 -4.13 -6.66 0.77
N ILE A 68 -4.84 -5.55 0.95
CA ILE A 68 -6.27 -5.52 1.21
C ILE A 68 -6.97 -4.49 0.31
N HIS A 69 -8.11 -4.90 -0.24
CA HIS A 69 -9.03 -4.01 -0.94
C HIS A 69 -10.38 -4.04 -0.22
N SER A 70 -11.06 -2.90 -0.19
CA SER A 70 -12.38 -2.77 0.43
C SER A 70 -13.35 -2.06 -0.52
N ALA A 71 -13.21 -0.73 -0.67
CA ALA A 71 -14.05 0.05 -1.56
C ALA A 71 -13.25 1.21 -2.18
N PHE A 72 -13.94 2.07 -2.94
CA PHE A 72 -13.31 3.17 -3.65
C PHE A 72 -12.88 4.28 -2.70
N GLU A 73 -13.74 4.63 -1.75
CA GLU A 73 -13.61 5.80 -0.91
C GLU A 73 -12.73 5.58 0.34
N ASN A 74 -12.57 4.35 0.80
CA ASN A 74 -12.17 4.07 2.19
C ASN A 74 -10.79 3.42 2.38
N ALA A 75 -9.94 3.33 1.36
CA ALA A 75 -8.63 2.66 1.48
C ALA A 75 -7.75 3.21 2.63
N ALA A 76 -7.80 4.53 2.87
CA ALA A 76 -7.10 5.17 3.98
C ALA A 76 -7.58 4.67 5.34
N THR A 77 -8.89 4.58 5.57
CA THR A 77 -9.44 4.08 6.85
C THR A 77 -9.32 2.57 6.97
N THR A 78 -9.39 1.81 5.87
CA THR A 78 -9.08 0.38 5.87
C THR A 78 -7.68 0.13 6.42
N ILE A 79 -6.66 0.83 5.91
CA ILE A 79 -5.29 0.61 6.38
C ILE A 79 -5.08 1.12 7.82
N CYS A 80 -5.73 2.22 8.23
CA CYS A 80 -5.72 2.67 9.62
C CYS A 80 -6.26 1.62 10.59
N GLY A 81 -7.33 0.89 10.21
CA GLY A 81 -7.87 -0.21 11.01
C GLY A 81 -6.87 -1.35 11.18
N VAL A 82 -6.14 -1.69 10.11
CA VAL A 82 -5.08 -2.70 10.15
C VAL A 82 -3.93 -2.27 11.06
N GLU A 83 -3.48 -1.02 10.96
CA GLU A 83 -2.45 -0.45 11.85
C GLU A 83 -2.90 -0.50 13.31
N ALA A 84 -4.13 -0.05 13.61
CA ALA A 84 -4.66 -0.04 14.96
C ALA A 84 -4.72 -1.45 15.57
N MET A 85 -5.14 -2.44 14.78
CA MET A 85 -5.15 -3.83 15.19
C MET A 85 -3.74 -4.37 15.42
N TYR A 86 -2.79 -4.12 14.51
CA TYR A 86 -1.38 -4.49 14.68
C TYR A 86 -0.79 -3.93 15.98
N ARG A 87 -0.97 -2.62 16.23
CA ARG A 87 -0.51 -1.96 17.47
C ARG A 87 -1.16 -2.53 18.71
N SER A 88 -2.45 -2.91 18.63
CA SER A 88 -3.15 -3.57 19.73
C SER A 88 -2.56 -4.94 20.05
N LEU A 89 -2.33 -5.77 19.03
CA LEU A 89 -1.73 -7.10 19.20
C LEU A 89 -0.30 -7.05 19.72
N VAL A 90 0.51 -6.07 19.29
CA VAL A 90 1.87 -5.83 19.82
C VAL A 90 1.81 -5.49 21.30
N ARG A 91 0.95 -4.53 21.71
CA ARG A 91 0.79 -4.15 23.13
C ARG A 91 0.32 -5.30 24.02
N GLN A 92 -0.46 -6.22 23.46
CA GLN A 92 -0.92 -7.44 24.15
C GLN A 92 0.14 -8.55 24.18
N GLY A 93 1.31 -8.37 23.57
CA GLY A 93 2.35 -9.41 23.47
C GLY A 93 1.96 -10.59 22.57
N LYS A 94 0.91 -10.46 21.74
CA LYS A 94 0.43 -11.54 20.85
C LYS A 94 1.25 -11.66 19.58
N ILE A 95 1.90 -10.57 19.15
CA ILE A 95 2.81 -10.54 18.02
C ILE A 95 4.03 -9.68 18.36
N GLN A 96 5.16 -9.95 17.71
CA GLN A 96 6.37 -9.12 17.84
C GLN A 96 6.22 -7.80 17.08
N ASP A 97 6.78 -6.73 17.62
CA ASP A 97 6.91 -5.49 16.86
C ASP A 97 8.02 -5.61 15.82
N ARG A 98 7.62 -5.59 14.55
CA ARG A 98 8.50 -5.64 13.38
C ARG A 98 8.69 -4.28 12.70
N ASN A 99 8.22 -3.19 13.33
CA ASN A 99 8.22 -1.84 12.75
C ASN A 99 7.54 -1.80 11.36
N THR A 100 6.43 -2.54 11.24
CA THR A 100 5.65 -2.70 10.01
C THR A 100 5.13 -1.35 9.52
N ARG A 101 5.17 -1.13 8.21
CA ARG A 101 4.60 0.06 7.55
C ARG A 101 3.23 -0.24 6.96
N PHE A 102 2.39 0.78 6.96
CA PHE A 102 1.02 0.72 6.49
C PHE A 102 0.85 1.76 5.38
N VAL A 103 0.53 1.31 4.17
CA VAL A 103 0.47 2.18 2.99
C VAL A 103 -0.88 2.05 2.32
N ALA A 104 -1.55 3.16 2.06
CA ALA A 104 -2.70 3.19 1.16
C ALA A 104 -2.29 3.85 -0.17
N PHE A 105 -2.62 3.22 -1.28
CA PHE A 105 -2.56 3.84 -2.61
C PHE A 105 -3.97 4.20 -3.08
N GLY A 106 -4.13 5.41 -3.60
CA GLY A 106 -5.37 5.86 -4.23
C GLY A 106 -5.06 6.71 -5.44
N GLY A 107 -5.90 6.62 -6.46
CA GLY A 107 -5.90 7.57 -7.57
C GLY A 107 -6.39 8.94 -7.14
N ASP A 108 -6.45 9.87 -8.09
CA ASP A 108 -6.92 11.23 -7.88
C ASP A 108 -8.37 11.27 -7.34
N GLY A 109 -9.31 10.51 -7.93
CA GLY A 109 -10.69 10.46 -7.41
C GLY A 109 -10.78 9.97 -5.95
N ALA A 110 -9.95 9.00 -5.57
CA ALA A 110 -9.91 8.48 -4.19
C ALA A 110 -9.15 9.39 -3.20
N THR A 111 -8.45 10.42 -3.66
CA THR A 111 -7.65 11.29 -2.79
C THR A 111 -8.11 12.75 -2.79
N TYR A 112 -8.72 13.21 -3.88
CA TYR A 112 -9.19 14.58 -4.07
C TYR A 112 -10.72 14.71 -4.10
N ASP A 113 -11.47 13.61 -4.23
CA ASP A 113 -12.94 13.64 -4.28
C ASP A 113 -13.55 12.67 -3.25
N ILE A 114 -14.11 11.54 -3.68
CA ILE A 114 -14.90 10.63 -2.83
C ILE A 114 -14.15 10.13 -1.59
N GLY A 115 -12.83 9.97 -1.68
CA GLY A 115 -12.00 9.49 -0.57
C GLY A 115 -11.45 10.57 0.36
N LEU A 116 -11.63 11.86 0.04
CA LEU A 116 -11.01 12.96 0.78
C LEU A 116 -11.41 12.98 2.26
N GLN A 117 -12.69 12.71 2.58
CA GLN A 117 -13.16 12.65 3.97
C GLN A 117 -12.42 11.58 4.78
N TRP A 118 -12.20 10.41 4.18
CA TRP A 118 -11.58 9.26 4.83
C TRP A 118 -10.07 9.46 5.01
N LEU A 119 -9.42 10.04 4.00
CA LEU A 119 -8.02 10.46 4.07
C LEU A 119 -7.81 11.53 5.14
N SER A 120 -8.64 12.58 5.15
CA SER A 120 -8.59 13.63 6.16
C SER A 120 -8.70 13.07 7.57
N GLY A 121 -9.68 12.19 7.82
CA GLY A 121 -9.83 11.55 9.13
C GLY A 121 -8.65 10.63 9.51
N ALA A 122 -8.00 9.98 8.55
CA ALA A 122 -6.79 9.18 8.80
C ALA A 122 -5.62 10.05 9.27
N VAL A 123 -5.42 11.21 8.63
CA VAL A 123 -4.37 12.18 8.99
C VAL A 123 -4.66 12.81 10.36
N GLU A 124 -5.89 13.23 10.61
CA GLU A 124 -6.30 13.85 11.89
C GLU A 124 -6.01 12.94 13.10
N ARG A 125 -6.20 11.62 12.95
CA ARG A 125 -5.90 10.64 14.01
C ARG A 125 -4.41 10.30 14.16
N GLY A 126 -3.54 10.82 13.30
CA GLY A 126 -2.09 10.62 13.38
C GLY A 126 -1.62 9.19 13.07
N HIS A 127 -2.38 8.45 12.23
CA HIS A 127 -1.99 7.13 11.74
C HIS A 127 -0.69 7.18 10.92
N ARG A 128 0.14 6.12 10.97
CA ARG A 128 1.48 6.05 10.35
C ARG A 128 1.88 4.66 9.87
#